data_AF-A0A383F304-F1
#
_entry.id   AF-A0A383F304-F1
#
_cell.length_a   1.000
_cell.length_b   1.000
_cell.length_c   1.000
_cell.angle_alpha   90.00
_cell.angle_beta   90.00
_cell.angle_gamma   90.00
#
_symmetry.space_group_name_H-M   'P 1'
#
loop_
_entity.id
_entity.type
_entity.pdbx_description
1 polymer ?
#
loop_
_entity_poly.entity_id
_entity_poly.type
_entity_poly.pdbx_seq_one_letter_code
_entity_poly.pdbx_strand_id
1 'polypeptide(L)'
;MPKLYAKTVAVQTVTESQRETMYRLMGQYYDCMDYGRFVKDLDGKDDVILLLDGKTHSIKGFSTLKSMEVSHGGSKAYGIFSGDTVVDRAY
;
A
#
# COMPACT_ATOMS: atom_id res chain seq x y z
N MET A 1 -2.71 24.21 -5.30
CA MET A 1 -2.12 22.97 -4.79
C MET A 1 -3.04 21.80 -5.15
N PRO A 2 -2.51 20.67 -5.65
CA PRO A 2 -3.32 19.46 -5.75
C PRO A 2 -3.83 19.07 -4.36
N LYS A 3 -5.14 18.82 -4.23
CA LYS A 3 -5.74 18.40 -2.95
C LYS A 3 -5.62 16.89 -2.88
N LEU A 4 -4.78 16.37 -2.00
CA LEU A 4 -4.67 14.93 -1.77
C LEU A 4 -5.66 14.48 -0.70
N TYR A 5 -6.14 13.24 -0.80
CA TYR A 5 -6.88 12.59 0.26
C TYR A 5 -6.49 11.11 0.37
N ALA A 6 -6.63 10.55 1.57
CA ALA A 6 -6.33 9.15 1.83
C ALA A 6 -7.61 8.32 1.88
N LYS A 7 -7.54 7.07 1.43
CA LYS A 7 -8.59 6.06 1.60
C LYS A 7 -7.96 4.72 1.95
N THR A 8 -8.34 4.14 3.08
CA THR A 8 -7.97 2.76 3.43
C THR A 8 -8.98 1.81 2.79
N VAL A 9 -8.47 0.81 2.07
CA VAL A 9 -9.28 -0.23 1.43
C VAL A 9 -8.65 -1.59 1.71
N ALA A 10 -9.49 -2.60 1.80
CA ALA A 10 -9.01 -3.97 1.99
C ALA A 10 -8.35 -4.47 0.69
N VAL A 11 -7.23 -5.20 0.80
CA VAL A 11 -6.39 -5.63 -0.34
C VAL A 11 -7.20 -6.39 -1.41
N GLN A 12 -8.17 -7.20 -0.99
CA GLN A 12 -9.07 -7.95 -1.87
C GLN A 12 -9.97 -7.08 -2.74
N THR A 13 -10.11 -5.79 -2.41
CA THR A 13 -10.89 -4.83 -3.19
C THR A 13 -10.03 -4.00 -4.14
N VAL A 14 -8.70 -4.14 -4.07
CA VAL A 14 -7.77 -3.44 -4.95
C VAL A 14 -7.76 -4.13 -6.31
N THR A 15 -8.21 -3.39 -7.33
CA THR A 15 -8.34 -3.90 -8.70
C THR A 15 -6.98 -4.09 -9.37
N GLU A 16 -6.92 -4.91 -10.42
CA GLU A 16 -5.68 -5.16 -11.18
C GLU A 16 -5.05 -3.86 -11.72
N SER A 17 -5.87 -2.94 -12.25
CA SER A 17 -5.37 -1.64 -12.72
C SER A 17 -4.76 -0.78 -11.60
N GLN A 18 -5.30 -0.87 -10.38
CA GLN A 18 -4.72 -0.19 -9.22
C GLN A 18 -3.41 -0.86 -8.80
N ARG A 19 -3.33 -2.20 -8.83
CA ARG A 19 -2.11 -2.96 -8.55
C ARG A 19 -0.99 -2.62 -9.53
N GLU A 20 -1.29 -2.55 -10.83
CA GLU A 20 -0.34 -2.08 -11.84
C GLU A 20 0.14 -0.65 -11.55
N THR A 21 -0.77 0.25 -11.15
CA THR A 21 -0.42 1.63 -10.83
C THR A 21 0.50 1.71 -9.61
N MET A 22 0.18 0.97 -8.54
CA MET A 22 1.01 0.86 -7.34
C MET A 22 2.39 0.29 -7.66
N TYR A 23 2.44 -0.78 -8.47
CA TYR A 23 3.69 -1.39 -8.93
C TYR A 23 4.56 -0.41 -9.71
N ARG A 24 3.99 0.29 -10.71
CA ARG A 24 4.71 1.29 -11.50
C ARG A 24 5.23 2.43 -10.64
N LEU A 25 4.44 2.86 -9.65
CA LEU A 25 4.85 3.89 -8.70
C LEU A 25 6.02 3.40 -7.84
N MET A 26 5.93 2.19 -7.27
CA MET A 26 6.99 1.59 -6.45
C MET A 26 8.29 1.39 -7.25
N GLY A 27 8.18 0.98 -8.51
CA GLY A 27 9.33 0.82 -9.43
C GLY A 27 10.09 2.11 -9.75
N GLN A 28 9.58 3.28 -9.38
CA GLN A 28 10.33 4.54 -9.47
C GLN A 28 11.32 4.75 -8.31
N TYR A 29 11.17 3.99 -7.21
CA TYR A 29 11.93 4.17 -5.97
C TYR A 29 12.74 2.93 -5.58
N TYR A 30 12.38 1.76 -6.09
CA TYR A 30 13.01 0.49 -5.78
C TYR A 30 13.49 -0.19 -7.06
N ASP A 31 14.76 -0.63 -7.05
CA ASP A 31 15.36 -1.41 -8.13
C ASP A 31 14.96 -2.90 -8.07
N CYS A 32 15.16 -3.63 -9.18
CA CYS A 32 14.95 -5.08 -9.28
C CYS A 32 13.52 -5.55 -8.93
N MET A 33 12.53 -4.73 -9.24
CA MET A 33 11.12 -5.02 -9.02
C MET A 33 10.60 -6.05 -10.05
N ASP A 34 9.85 -7.03 -9.56
CA ASP A 34 9.11 -8.01 -10.36
C ASP A 34 7.62 -7.93 -10.00
N TYR A 35 6.74 -7.89 -11.01
CA TYR A 35 5.31 -7.71 -10.79
C TYR A 35 4.70 -8.88 -10.01
N GLY A 36 5.10 -10.12 -10.31
CA GLY A 36 4.60 -11.30 -9.62
C GLY A 36 4.96 -11.30 -8.13
N ARG A 37 6.20 -10.90 -7.80
CA ARG A 37 6.64 -10.71 -6.41
C ARG A 37 5.87 -9.60 -5.70
N PHE A 38 5.66 -8.47 -6.37
CA PHE A 38 4.87 -7.36 -5.83
C PHE A 38 3.44 -7.80 -5.51
N VAL A 39 2.74 -8.44 -6.44
CA VAL A 39 1.36 -8.91 -6.23
C VAL A 39 1.31 -9.93 -5.09
N LYS A 40 2.24 -10.89 -5.07
CA LYS A 40 2.32 -11.90 -4.01
C LYS A 40 2.56 -11.28 -2.63
N ASP A 41 3.43 -10.27 -2.53
CA ASP A 41 3.68 -9.57 -1.28
C ASP A 41 2.46 -8.75 -0.83
N LEU A 42 1.80 -8.07 -1.77
CA LEU A 42 0.58 -7.30 -1.55
C LEU A 42 -0.57 -8.20 -1.06
N ASP A 43 -0.74 -9.39 -1.64
CA ASP A 43 -1.75 -10.37 -1.23
C ASP A 43 -1.51 -10.93 0.18
N GLY A 44 -0.30 -10.77 0.72
CA GLY A 44 0.00 -11.11 2.11
C GLY A 44 -0.53 -10.08 3.11
N LYS A 45 -0.93 -8.88 2.67
CA LYS A 45 -1.38 -7.75 3.49
C LYS A 45 -2.91 -7.75 3.64
N ASP A 46 -3.42 -7.02 4.62
CA ASP A 46 -4.86 -6.98 4.91
C ASP A 46 -5.51 -5.74 4.26
N ASP A 47 -4.88 -4.58 4.42
CA ASP A 47 -5.37 -3.31 3.91
C ASP A 47 -4.28 -2.52 3.19
N VAL A 48 -4.70 -1.56 2.37
CA VAL A 48 -3.86 -0.55 1.71
C VAL A 48 -4.42 0.82 2.00
N ILE A 49 -3.56 1.74 2.43
CA ILE A 49 -3.86 3.17 2.45
C ILE A 49 -3.50 3.69 1.06
N LEU A 50 -4.49 4.15 0.29
CA LEU A 50 -4.28 4.82 -1.00
C LEU A 50 -4.27 6.32 -0.81
N LEU A 51 -3.24 7.00 -1.30
CA LEU A 51 -3.18 8.45 -1.42
C LEU A 51 -3.63 8.84 -2.83
N LEU A 52 -4.69 9.64 -2.92
CA LEU A 52 -5.41 9.91 -4.17
C LEU A 52 -5.44 11.39 -4.48
N ASP A 53 -5.27 11.75 -5.76
CA ASP A 53 -5.51 13.10 -6.23
C ASP A 53 -7.01 13.45 -6.16
N GLY A 54 -7.34 14.58 -5.57
CA GLY A 54 -8.71 14.98 -5.28
C GLY A 54 -9.54 15.40 -6.49
N LYS A 55 -8.95 15.53 -7.68
CA LYS A 55 -9.67 15.83 -8.92
C LYS A 55 -9.84 14.60 -9.79
N THR A 56 -8.77 13.83 -9.94
CA THR A 56 -8.69 12.69 -10.87
C THR A 56 -8.92 11.34 -10.21
N HIS A 57 -8.85 11.28 -8.87
CA HIS A 57 -8.87 10.05 -8.10
C HIS A 57 -7.77 9.05 -8.48
N SER A 58 -6.70 9.54 -9.11
CA SER A 58 -5.53 8.72 -9.45
C SER A 58 -4.64 8.51 -8.22
N ILE A 59 -4.02 7.33 -8.14
CA ILE A 59 -3.10 6.97 -7.05
C ILE A 59 -1.81 7.77 -7.17
N LYS A 60 -1.47 8.50 -6.11
CA LYS A 60 -0.25 9.30 -5.93
C LYS A 60 0.64 8.77 -4.82
N GLY A 61 0.21 7.73 -4.13
CA GLY A 61 0.98 7.08 -3.09
C GLY A 61 0.19 5.94 -2.48
N PHE A 62 0.89 5.07 -1.77
CA PHE A 62 0.24 4.04 -0.97
C PHE A 62 1.13 3.61 0.21
N SER A 63 0.52 2.90 1.16
CA SER A 63 1.21 2.08 2.16
C SER A 63 0.38 0.84 2.42
N THR A 64 1.03 -0.29 2.70
CA THR A 64 0.37 -1.55 3.04
C THR A 64 0.23 -1.69 4.54
N LEU A 65 -0.79 -2.41 4.99
CA LEU A 65 -1.04 -2.72 6.40
C LEU A 65 -1.21 -4.23 6.58
N LYS A 66 -0.51 -4.79 7.57
CA LYS A 66 -0.72 -6.15 8.04
C LYS A 66 -1.07 -6.14 9.52
N SER A 67 -2.20 -6.72 9.85
CA SER A 67 -2.61 -6.98 11.21
C SER A 67 -2.09 -8.35 11.66
N MET A 68 -1.60 -8.42 12.88
CA MET A 68 -1.06 -9.65 13.44
C MET A 68 -1.23 -9.71 14.96
N GLU A 69 -1.48 -10.90 15.48
CA GLU A 69 -1.36 -11.14 16.91
C GLU A 69 0.13 -11.22 17.26
N VAL A 70 0.57 -10.43 18.23
CA VAL A 70 1.93 -10.41 18.75
C VAL A 70 1.91 -10.97 20.15
N SER A 71 2.74 -11.97 20.43
CA SER A 71 2.89 -12.56 21.76
C SER A 71 4.28 -12.28 22.30
N HIS A 72 4.37 -11.67 23.49
CA HIS A 72 5.63 -11.44 24.19
C HIS A 72 5.44 -11.60 25.70
N GLY A 73 6.29 -12.43 26.34
CA GLY A 73 6.26 -12.63 27.79
C GLY A 73 4.94 -13.21 28.33
N GLY A 74 4.20 -13.99 27.54
CA GLY A 74 2.89 -14.53 27.93
C GLY A 74 1.71 -13.59 27.70
N SER A 75 1.95 -12.35 27.27
CA SER A 75 0.93 -11.37 26.91
C SER A 75 0.67 -11.38 25.40
N LYS A 76 -0.61 -11.33 25.01
CA LYS A 76 -1.05 -11.16 23.63
C LYS A 76 -1.43 -9.70 23.36
N ALA A 77 -1.01 -9.18 22.22
CA ALA A 77 -1.38 -7.86 21.72
C ALA A 77 -1.80 -7.96 20.26
N TYR A 78 -2.59 -6.99 19.80
CA TYR A 78 -2.91 -6.82 18.39
C TYR A 78 -2.00 -5.75 17.79
N GLY A 79 -1.14 -6.16 16.86
CA GLY A 79 -0.18 -5.30 16.19
C GLY A 79 -0.62 -4.97 14.77
N ILE A 80 -0.25 -3.77 14.31
CA ILE A 80 -0.35 -3.36 12.91
C ILE A 80 1.07 -3.07 12.42
N PHE A 81 1.47 -3.76 11.37
CA PHE A 81 2.69 -3.50 10.63
C PHE A 81 2.35 -2.73 9.36
N SER A 82 2.86 -1.50 9.23
CA SER A 82 2.76 -0.72 8.00
C SER A 82 4.05 -0.81 7.20
N GLY A 83 3.95 -0.99 5.88
CA GLY A 83 5.11 -1.09 4.98
C GLY A 83 4.85 -0.56 3.58
N ASP A 84 5.82 -0.82 2.69
CA ASP A 84 5.78 -0.53 1.24
C ASP A 84 5.27 0.89 0.93
N THR A 85 5.74 1.86 1.71
CA THR A 85 5.25 3.24 1.67
C THR A 85 5.91 4.01 0.55
N VAL A 86 5.11 4.52 -0.38
CA VAL A 86 5.57 5.35 -1.50
C VAL A 86 4.64 6.54 -1.71
N VAL A 87 5.20 7.71 -2.00
CA VAL A 87 4.48 8.90 -2.46
C VAL A 87 5.21 9.44 -3.69
N ASP A 88 4.46 9.78 -4.74
CA ASP A 88 4.95 10.41 -5.96
C ASP A 88 5.61 11.77 -5.63
N ARG A 89 6.90 11.92 -5.94
CA ARG A 89 7.71 13.13 -5.68
C ARG A 89 7.11 14.42 -6.25
N ALA A 90 6.25 14.32 -7.27
CA ALA A 90 5.63 15.49 -7.88
C ALA A 90 4.49 16.11 -7.03
N TYR A 91 4.13 15.52 -5.89
CA TYR A 91 2.94 15.86 -5.11
C TYR A 91 3.24 16.19 -3.64
#